data_AF-A0ABC8T2L4-F1
#
_entry.id   AF-A0ABC8T2L4-F1
#
_cell.length_a   1.000
_cell.length_b   1.000
_cell.length_c   1.000
_cell.angle_alpha   90.00
_cell.angle_beta   90.00
_cell.angle_gamma   90.00
#
_symmetry.space_group_name_H-M   'P 1'
#
loop_
_entity.id
_entity.type
_entity.pdbx_description
1 polymer ?
#
loop_
_entity_poly.entity_id
_entity_poly.type
_entity_poly.pdbx_seq_one_letter_code
_entity_poly.pdbx_strand_id
1 'polypeptide(L)'
;MESPRVSKPTVTQEEQSQVEAQVSKLYQVFYSVTPKCQSVMLEVQRDNHMKYLTKGLRNLGSKFAVLDANRPWLCYWIIHSIALLGESVEAEVENDAIDFLNRCQDPNGGYGGGPGQAS
;
A
#
# COMPACT_ATOMS: atom_id res chain seq x y z
N MET A 1 -19.03 52.24 1.90
CA MET A 1 -19.09 51.07 2.79
C MET A 1 -18.61 49.89 1.97
N GLU A 2 -17.33 49.53 2.06
CA GLU A 2 -16.79 48.40 1.29
C GLU A 2 -17.34 47.08 1.87
N SER A 3 -17.87 46.23 0.99
CA SER A 3 -18.36 44.91 1.36
C SER A 3 -17.17 44.05 1.82
N PRO A 4 -17.28 43.29 2.92
CA PRO A 4 -16.15 42.49 3.41
C PRO A 4 -15.78 41.46 2.34
N ARG A 5 -14.53 41.51 1.87
CA ARG A 5 -14.00 40.52 0.94
C ARG A 5 -14.02 39.16 1.62
N VAL A 6 -14.97 38.31 1.22
CA VAL A 6 -14.98 36.89 1.61
C VAL A 6 -13.73 36.27 0.98
N SER A 7 -12.78 35.86 1.82
CA SER A 7 -11.58 35.16 1.38
C SER A 7 -12.02 33.84 0.75
N LYS A 8 -11.80 33.70 -0.57
CA LYS A 8 -12.09 32.46 -1.27
C LYS A 8 -11.01 31.43 -0.92
N PRO A 9 -11.36 30.20 -0.52
CA PRO A 9 -10.37 29.19 -0.19
C PRO A 9 -9.49 28.87 -1.40
N THR A 10 -8.23 28.51 -1.13
CA THR A 10 -7.32 27.99 -2.16
C THR A 10 -7.64 26.53 -2.46
N VAL A 11 -7.16 26.02 -3.60
CA VAL A 11 -7.32 24.60 -3.97
C VAL A 11 -6.81 23.67 -2.85
N THR A 12 -5.66 23.96 -2.26
CA THR A 12 -5.12 23.18 -1.13
C THR A 12 -6.06 23.19 0.08
N GLN A 13 -6.69 24.32 0.40
CA GLN A 13 -7.66 24.40 1.50
C GLN A 13 -8.95 23.64 1.18
N GLU A 14 -9.41 23.70 -0.06
CA GLU A 14 -10.57 22.94 -0.52
C GLU A 14 -10.31 21.42 -0.44
N GLU A 15 -9.18 20.94 -0.95
CA GLU A 15 -8.80 19.52 -0.89
C GLU A 15 -8.60 19.03 0.55
N GLN A 16 -7.93 19.82 1.41
CA GLN A 16 -7.78 19.51 2.83
C GLN A 16 -9.15 19.37 3.51
N SER A 17 -10.05 20.34 3.28
CA SER A 17 -11.39 20.32 3.86
C SER A 17 -12.20 19.10 3.41
N GLN A 18 -12.03 18.66 2.15
CA GLN A 18 -12.68 17.47 1.63
C GLN A 18 -12.19 16.19 2.32
N VAL A 19 -10.87 16.05 2.51
CA VAL A 19 -10.30 14.89 3.23
C VAL A 19 -10.73 14.89 4.69
N GLU A 20 -10.70 16.03 5.37
CA GLU A 20 -11.17 16.17 6.75
C GLU A 20 -12.64 15.75 6.89
N ALA A 21 -13.50 16.18 5.96
CA ALA A 21 -14.91 15.80 5.97
C ALA A 21 -15.12 14.29 5.74
N GLN A 22 -14.30 13.64 4.91
CA GLN A 22 -14.38 12.18 4.69
C GLN A 22 -13.90 11.40 5.91
N VAL A 23 -12.75 11.77 6.48
CA VAL A 23 -12.17 11.11 7.65
C VAL A 23 -13.04 11.33 8.90
N SER A 24 -13.63 12.53 9.07
CA SER A 24 -14.56 12.83 10.17
C SER A 24 -15.75 11.87 10.22
N LYS A 25 -16.27 11.43 9.06
CA LYS A 25 -17.35 10.42 9.02
C LYS A 25 -16.92 9.09 9.62
N LEU A 26 -15.68 8.65 9.40
CA LEU A 26 -15.14 7.42 9.99
C LEU A 26 -15.05 7.53 11.51
N TYR A 27 -14.58 8.67 12.02
CA TYR A 27 -14.54 8.95 13.46
C TYR A 27 -15.94 9.03 14.07
N GLN A 28 -16.91 9.65 13.39
CA GLN A 28 -18.29 9.70 13.87
C GLN A 28 -18.88 8.29 14.05
N VAL A 29 -18.67 7.40 13.07
CA VAL A 29 -19.07 5.98 13.19
C VAL A 29 -18.37 5.34 14.38
N PHE A 30 -17.04 5.49 14.49
CA PHE A 30 -16.24 4.93 15.57
C PHE A 30 -16.73 5.38 16.97
N TYR A 31 -17.01 6.67 17.14
CA TYR A 31 -17.48 7.20 18.43
C TYR A 31 -18.96 6.90 18.72
N SER A 32 -19.74 6.52 17.71
CA SER A 32 -21.16 6.16 17.89
C SER A 32 -21.39 4.74 18.44
N VAL A 33 -20.38 3.87 18.36
CA VAL A 33 -20.50 2.46 18.81
C VAL A 33 -19.93 2.26 20.22
N THR A 34 -20.25 1.13 20.85
CA THR A 34 -19.78 0.82 22.21
C THR A 34 -18.25 0.63 22.27
N PRO A 35 -17.59 0.83 23.43
CA PRO A 35 -16.15 0.60 23.58
C PRO A 35 -15.68 -0.80 23.16
N LYS A 36 -16.53 -1.82 23.33
CA LYS A 36 -16.22 -3.18 22.85
C LYS A 36 -16.18 -3.23 21.32
N CYS A 37 -17.17 -2.62 20.65
CA CYS A 37 -17.18 -2.52 19.20
C CYS A 37 -16.00 -1.68 18.68
N GLN A 38 -15.63 -0.60 19.38
CA GLN A 38 -14.44 0.20 19.06
C GLN A 38 -13.17 -0.63 19.09
N SER A 39 -12.98 -1.46 20.13
CA SER A 39 -11.84 -2.36 20.22
C SER A 39 -11.75 -3.27 19.00
N VAL A 40 -12.87 -3.89 18.61
CA VAL A 40 -12.93 -4.76 17.42
C VAL A 40 -12.65 -3.99 16.13
N MET A 41 -13.15 -2.76 15.99
CA MET A 41 -12.90 -1.92 14.81
C MET A 41 -11.42 -1.52 14.66
N LEU A 42 -10.67 -1.45 15.77
CA LEU A 42 -9.24 -1.13 15.77
C LEU A 42 -8.34 -2.35 15.58
N GLU A 43 -8.90 -3.57 15.59
CA GLU A 43 -8.13 -4.78 15.35
C GLU A 43 -7.61 -4.83 13.91
N VAL A 44 -6.30 -5.06 13.79
CA VAL A 44 -5.64 -5.29 12.50
C VAL A 44 -6.20 -6.58 11.89
N GLN A 45 -6.76 -6.47 10.69
CA GLN A 45 -7.40 -7.58 9.98
C GLN A 45 -6.36 -8.48 9.29
N ARG A 46 -5.55 -9.19 10.10
CA ARG A 46 -4.36 -9.95 9.65
C ARG A 46 -4.68 -10.90 8.50
N ASP A 47 -5.75 -11.69 8.60
CA ASP A 47 -6.13 -12.66 7.57
C ASP A 47 -6.46 -12.00 6.22
N ASN A 48 -7.14 -10.85 6.26
CA ASN A 48 -7.46 -10.09 5.06
C ASN A 48 -6.18 -9.52 4.42
N HIS A 49 -5.25 -9.02 5.22
CA HIS A 49 -3.96 -8.55 4.74
C HIS A 49 -3.12 -9.69 4.16
N MET A 50 -3.03 -10.83 4.85
CA MET A 50 -2.31 -12.01 4.37
C MET A 50 -2.87 -12.51 3.03
N LYS A 51 -4.20 -12.59 2.90
CA LYS A 51 -4.85 -12.96 1.64
C LYS A 51 -4.54 -11.99 0.50
N TYR A 52 -4.51 -10.68 0.78
CA TYR A 52 -4.16 -9.66 -0.21
C TYR A 52 -2.70 -9.78 -0.65
N LEU A 53 -1.78 -9.91 0.31
CA LEU A 53 -0.33 -9.96 0.09
C LEU A 53 0.09 -11.22 -0.67
N THR A 54 -0.36 -12.39 -0.22
CA THR A 54 -0.03 -13.68 -0.86
C THR A 54 -0.56 -13.76 -2.29
N LYS A 55 -1.77 -13.23 -2.56
CA LYS A 55 -2.29 -13.11 -3.91
C LYS A 55 -1.43 -12.18 -4.77
N GLY A 56 -1.07 -11.01 -4.25
CA GLY A 56 -0.28 -10.01 -4.95
C GLY A 56 1.14 -10.47 -5.29
N LEU A 57 1.75 -11.30 -4.44
CA LEU A 57 3.09 -11.83 -4.68
C LEU A 57 3.12 -12.80 -5.87
N ARG A 58 2.05 -13.59 -6.04
CA ARG A 58 1.95 -14.57 -7.13
C ARG A 58 1.50 -13.93 -8.45
N ASN A 59 0.52 -13.03 -8.43
CA ASN A 59 0.01 -12.41 -9.65
C ASN A 59 -0.62 -11.04 -9.39
N LEU A 60 -0.28 -10.07 -10.24
CA LEU A 60 -0.87 -8.75 -10.28
C LEU A 60 -1.66 -8.55 -11.57
N GLY A 61 -2.83 -7.90 -11.46
CA GLY A 61 -3.65 -7.58 -12.63
C GLY A 61 -3.01 -6.50 -13.52
N SER A 62 -3.51 -6.36 -14.75
CA SER A 62 -2.97 -5.43 -15.76
C SER A 62 -2.88 -3.96 -15.32
N LYS A 63 -3.67 -3.54 -14.34
CA LYS A 63 -3.61 -2.19 -13.74
C LYS A 63 -2.26 -1.87 -13.08
N PHE A 64 -1.46 -2.88 -12.76
CA PHE A 64 -0.12 -2.73 -12.18
C PHE A 64 0.98 -2.49 -13.22
N ALA A 65 0.65 -2.40 -14.52
CA ALA A 65 1.65 -2.15 -15.57
C ALA A 65 2.46 -0.87 -15.36
N VAL A 66 1.89 0.15 -14.70
CA VAL A 66 2.63 1.39 -14.34
C VAL A 66 3.78 1.13 -13.34
N LEU A 67 3.76 -0.01 -12.66
CA LEU A 67 4.78 -0.46 -11.73
C LEU A 67 5.70 -1.54 -12.31
N ASP A 68 5.72 -1.76 -13.63
CA ASP A 68 6.56 -2.79 -14.25
C ASP A 68 8.07 -2.55 -14.02
N ALA A 69 8.49 -1.29 -13.88
CA ALA A 69 9.85 -0.92 -13.50
C ALA A 69 10.10 -0.88 -11.97
N ASN A 70 9.15 -1.38 -11.17
CA ASN A 70 9.20 -1.38 -9.71
C ASN A 70 8.92 -2.78 -9.16
N ARG A 71 9.16 -3.84 -9.93
CA ARG A 71 8.83 -5.21 -9.52
C ARG A 71 9.68 -5.70 -8.33
N PRO A 72 10.98 -5.39 -8.21
CA PRO A 72 11.72 -5.63 -6.97
C PRO A 72 11.13 -4.89 -5.75
N TRP A 73 10.64 -3.66 -5.94
CA TRP A 73 9.93 -2.93 -4.88
C TRP A 73 8.65 -3.64 -4.46
N LEU A 74 7.89 -4.20 -5.40
CA LEU A 74 6.70 -5.00 -5.09
C LEU A 74 7.06 -6.26 -4.28
N CYS A 75 8.14 -6.96 -4.63
CA CYS A 75 8.65 -8.07 -3.81
C CYS A 75 8.97 -7.60 -2.38
N TYR A 76 9.72 -6.51 -2.24
CA TYR A 76 10.07 -5.94 -0.94
C TYR A 76 8.83 -5.55 -0.13
N TRP A 77 7.94 -4.72 -0.67
CA TRP A 77 6.76 -4.25 0.06
C TRP A 77 5.88 -5.41 0.53
N ILE A 78 5.71 -6.44 -0.30
CA ILE A 78 4.85 -7.56 0.03
C ILE A 78 5.51 -8.48 1.07
N ILE A 79 6.74 -8.96 0.82
CA ILE A 79 7.43 -9.86 1.73
C ILE A 79 7.70 -9.19 3.08
N HIS A 80 8.09 -7.91 3.07
CA HIS A 80 8.29 -7.16 4.31
C HIS A 80 6.99 -6.97 5.09
N SER A 81 5.86 -6.70 4.42
CA SER A 81 4.55 -6.60 5.09
C SER A 81 4.14 -7.92 5.75
N ILE A 82 4.42 -9.06 5.09
CA ILE A 82 4.19 -10.39 5.67
C ILE A 82 5.05 -10.58 6.94
N ALA A 83 6.32 -10.18 6.90
CA ALA A 83 7.19 -10.22 8.08
C ALA A 83 6.72 -9.32 9.22
N LEU A 84 6.19 -8.11 8.93
CA LEU A 84 5.58 -7.24 9.95
C LEU A 84 4.30 -7.84 10.56
N LEU A 85 3.60 -8.70 9.81
CA LEU A 85 2.50 -9.52 10.32
C LEU A 85 2.99 -10.77 11.07
N GLY A 86 4.29 -10.93 11.31
CA GLY A 86 4.87 -12.05 12.07
C GLY A 86 4.79 -13.39 11.34
N GLU A 87 4.54 -13.36 10.03
CA GLU A 87 4.38 -14.54 9.17
C GLU A 87 5.59 -14.68 8.24
N SER A 88 5.68 -15.82 7.56
CA SER A 88 6.64 -16.08 6.49
C SER A 88 5.95 -16.54 5.22
N VAL A 89 6.63 -16.41 4.08
CA VAL A 89 6.16 -17.01 2.82
C VAL A 89 6.52 -18.51 2.78
N GLU A 90 5.80 -19.27 1.96
CA GLU A 90 6.15 -20.67 1.67
C GLU A 90 7.52 -20.74 0.97
N ALA A 91 8.32 -21.76 1.27
CA ALA A 91 9.67 -21.91 0.71
C ALA A 91 9.70 -21.90 -0.83
N GLU A 92 8.66 -22.43 -1.47
CA GLU A 92 8.50 -22.38 -2.93
C GLU A 92 8.39 -20.95 -3.45
N VAL A 93 7.56 -20.13 -2.80
CA VAL A 93 7.36 -18.71 -3.15
C VAL A 93 8.60 -17.88 -2.84
N GLU A 94 9.32 -18.21 -1.76
CA GLU A 94 10.61 -17.60 -1.44
C GLU A 94 11.63 -17.85 -2.55
N ASN A 95 11.76 -19.11 -3.00
CA ASN A 95 12.66 -19.49 -4.09
C ASN A 95 12.28 -18.81 -5.41
N ASP A 96 10.99 -18.71 -5.73
CA ASP A 96 10.51 -17.99 -6.92
C ASP A 96 10.87 -16.50 -6.86
N ALA A 97 10.76 -15.87 -5.68
CA ALA A 97 11.16 -14.48 -5.49
C ALA A 97 12.67 -14.28 -5.66
N ILE A 98 13.48 -15.21 -5.13
CA ILE A 98 14.94 -15.20 -5.29
C ILE A 98 15.32 -15.35 -6.77
N ASP A 99 14.75 -16.34 -7.48
CA ASP A 99 14.97 -16.51 -8.92
C ASP A 99 14.58 -15.25 -9.70
N PHE A 100 13.41 -14.69 -9.41
CA PHE A 100 12.95 -13.48 -10.05
C PHE A 100 13.91 -12.30 -9.84
N LEU A 101 14.36 -12.07 -8.61
CA LEU A 101 15.31 -11.01 -8.30
C LEU A 101 16.66 -11.23 -8.97
N ASN A 102 17.17 -12.46 -9.03
CA ASN A 102 18.39 -12.81 -9.76
C ASN A 102 18.28 -12.44 -11.25
N ARG A 103 17.11 -12.63 -11.86
CA ARG A 103 16.85 -12.21 -13.25
C ARG A 103 16.76 -10.68 -13.44
N CYS A 104 16.58 -9.92 -12.37
CA CYS A 104 16.63 -8.46 -12.39
C CYS A 104 18.05 -7.90 -12.18
N GLN A 105 19.04 -8.73 -11.87
CA GLN A 105 20.41 -8.28 -11.64
C GLN A 105 21.08 -7.89 -12.97
N ASP A 106 21.72 -6.71 -13.00
CA ASP A 106 22.50 -6.29 -14.18
C ASP A 106 23.89 -6.98 -14.18
N PRO A 107 24.38 -7.48 -15.33
CA PRO A 107 25.71 -8.08 -15.43
C PRO A 107 26.87 -7.19 -14.98
N ASN A 108 26.70 -5.86 -15.04
CA ASN A 108 27.69 -4.87 -14.63
C ASN A 108 27.51 -4.39 -13.18
N GLY A 109 26.51 -4.91 -12.45
CA GLY A 109 26.22 -4.61 -11.06
C GLY A 109 24.94 -3.78 -10.87
N GLY A 110 24.26 -4.01 -9.73
CA GLY A 110 22.96 -3.42 -9.43
C GLY A 110 21.78 -4.32 -9.79
N TYR A 111 20.56 -3.85 -9.51
CA TYR A 111 19.31 -4.53 -9.86
C TYR A 111 18.39 -3.53 -10.56
N GLY A 112 17.90 -3.88 -11.74
CA GLY A 112 16.93 -3.09 -12.49
C GLY A 112 15.50 -3.30 -12.01
N GLY A 113 14.56 -2.53 -12.56
CA GLY A 113 13.14 -2.56 -12.20
C GLY A 113 12.39 -3.85 -12.59
N GLY A 114 13.01 -4.70 -13.41
CA GLY A 114 12.51 -5.98 -13.89
C GLY A 114 13.56 -6.65 -14.80
N PRO A 115 13.34 -7.92 -15.22
CA PRO A 115 14.29 -8.63 -16.06
C PRO A 115 14.56 -7.89 -17.38
N GLY A 116 15.84 -7.67 -17.69
CA GLY A 116 16.29 -6.95 -18.89
C GLY A 116 16.16 -5.42 -18.82
N GLN A 117 15.77 -4.85 -17.68
CA GLN A 117 15.82 -3.41 -17.44
C GLN A 117 17.17 -3.02 -16.85
N ALA A 118 17.71 -1.88 -17.28
CA ALA A 118 18.97 -1.36 -16.76
C ALA A 118 18.86 -0.97 -15.28
N SER A 119 19.96 -1.15 -14.54
CA SER A 119 20.14 -0.65 -13.17
C SER A 119 20.43 0.85 -13.12
#